data_AF-A0A318AAS1-F1
#
_entry.id   AF-A0A318AAS1-F1
#
_cell.length_a   1.000
_cell.length_b   1.000
_cell.length_c   1.000
_cell.angle_alpha   90.00
_cell.angle_beta   90.00
_cell.angle_gamma   90.00
#
_symmetry.space_group_name_H-M   'P 1'
#
loop_
_entity.id
_entity.type
_entity.pdbx_description
1 polymer ?
#
loop_
_entity_poly.entity_id
_entity_poly.type
_entity_poly.pdbx_seq_one_letter_code
_entity_poly.pdbx_strand_id
1 'polypeptide(L)'
;MELAYLRLFQDMRQNTLKLGTGHRDMARPEKLPRGITFRRGKYRVRMSYLGVQYEIGQFDRRQDAEKALEIAKEQKAMGVFVPPAKLKQQRKAQRQVEEAQAVKDARTVRDLGEAWLAWLEE
;
A
#
# COMPACT_ATOMS: atom_id res chain seq x y z
N MET A 1 0.33 2.43 -16.97
CA MET A 1 1.08 3.30 -16.02
C MET A 1 0.38 3.31 -14.67
N GLU A 2 0.27 2.15 -14.03
CA GLU A 2 -0.65 1.91 -12.90
C GLU A 2 0.05 1.26 -11.70
N LEU A 3 1.38 1.36 -11.64
CA LEU A 3 2.21 0.53 -10.75
C LEU A 3 3.14 1.31 -9.80
N ALA A 4 3.11 2.64 -9.78
CA ALA A 4 4.04 3.41 -8.94
C ALA A 4 3.65 3.44 -7.45
N TYR A 5 2.37 3.22 -7.12
CA TYR A 5 1.86 3.33 -5.75
C TYR A 5 1.97 2.02 -4.94
N LEU A 6 2.03 0.87 -5.62
CA LEU A 6 2.06 -0.45 -4.99
C LEU A 6 3.45 -1.09 -4.99
N ARG A 7 4.32 -0.76 -5.95
CA ARG A 7 5.66 -1.36 -6.02
C ARG A 7 6.63 -0.76 -4.98
N LEU A 8 6.56 0.55 -4.75
CA LEU A 8 7.41 1.25 -3.76
C LEU A 8 7.00 0.97 -2.30
N PHE A 9 5.73 0.68 -2.02
CA PHE A 9 5.26 0.33 -0.68
C PHE A 9 5.53 -1.15 -0.33
N GLN A 10 5.76 -2.00 -1.34
CA GLN A 10 6.11 -3.42 -1.17
C GLN A 10 7.64 -3.59 -1.03
N ASP A 11 8.45 -2.80 -1.74
CA ASP A 11 9.91 -2.76 -1.59
C ASP A 11 10.36 -2.23 -0.23
N MET A 12 9.66 -1.26 0.36
CA MET A 12 9.98 -0.77 1.71
C MET A 12 9.66 -1.77 2.83
N ARG A 13 8.96 -2.88 2.57
CA ARG A 13 8.75 -3.97 3.54
C ARG A 13 9.84 -5.04 3.53
N GLN A 14 10.69 -5.11 2.51
CA GLN A 14 11.77 -6.11 2.45
C GLN A 14 13.13 -5.59 2.91
N ASN A 15 13.34 -4.28 2.97
CA ASN A 15 14.63 -3.70 3.38
C ASN A 15 14.81 -3.55 4.91
N THR A 16 13.98 -4.20 5.72
CA THR A 16 14.01 -4.11 7.20
C THR A 16 14.77 -5.25 7.88
N LEU A 17 15.50 -6.10 7.15
CA LEU A 17 16.30 -7.19 7.73
C LEU A 17 17.81 -6.91 7.84
N LYS A 18 18.28 -5.73 7.44
CA LYS A 18 19.66 -5.32 7.72
C LYS A 18 19.66 -3.90 8.25
N LEU A 19 19.75 -3.77 9.56
CA LEU A 19 20.62 -2.81 10.26
C LEU A 19 20.48 -3.10 11.75
N GLY A 20 21.54 -3.69 12.30
CA GLY A 20 21.68 -3.98 13.71
C GLY A 20 21.69 -2.72 14.57
N THR A 21 21.31 -2.94 15.82
CA THR A 21 21.85 -2.36 17.05
C THR A 21 22.71 -1.08 16.90
N GLY A 22 22.22 0.04 17.44
CA GLY A 22 23.05 1.24 17.62
C GLY A 22 22.31 2.52 18.01
N HIS A 23 22.28 2.80 19.33
CA HIS A 23 22.22 4.09 20.03
C HIS A 23 21.22 5.25 19.73
N ARG A 24 20.59 5.67 20.85
CA ARG A 24 20.38 7.03 21.41
C ARG A 24 20.24 8.23 20.46
N ASP A 25 19.13 8.97 20.60
CA ASP A 25 19.16 10.41 20.96
C ASP A 25 17.76 10.92 21.32
N MET A 26 17.59 11.40 22.56
CA MET A 26 16.39 12.12 23.00
C MET A 26 16.51 13.60 22.58
N ALA A 27 16.41 13.86 21.28
CA ALA A 27 16.25 15.22 20.79
C ALA A 27 14.89 15.79 21.24
N ARG A 28 14.88 17.03 21.78
CA ARG A 28 13.65 17.83 21.98
C ARG A 28 12.73 17.64 20.78
N PRO A 29 11.39 17.56 20.95
CA PRO A 29 10.49 17.41 19.81
C PRO A 29 10.59 18.69 18.96
N GLU A 30 11.47 18.62 17.98
CA GLU A 30 11.59 19.60 16.91
C GLU A 30 10.19 19.75 16.31
N LYS A 31 9.76 21.00 16.14
CA LYS A 31 8.38 21.30 15.73
C LYS A 31 8.07 20.51 14.46
N LEU A 32 7.10 19.59 14.56
CA LEU A 32 6.73 18.74 13.44
C LEU A 32 6.28 19.62 12.26
N PRO A 33 6.67 19.27 11.03
CA PRO A 33 6.27 20.02 9.86
C PRO A 33 4.74 20.01 9.70
N ARG A 34 4.19 21.10 9.16
CA ARG A 34 2.75 21.25 8.92
C ARG A 34 2.24 20.06 8.09
N GLY A 35 1.20 19.39 8.58
CA GLY A 35 0.65 18.17 7.98
C GLY A 35 1.11 16.89 8.65
N ILE A 36 2.07 16.92 9.58
CA ILE A 36 2.47 15.78 10.40
C ILE A 36 2.08 16.05 11.85
N THR A 37 1.39 15.07 12.46
CA THR A 37 1.00 15.13 13.87
C THR A 37 1.46 13.86 14.58
N PHE A 38 2.08 13.98 15.74
CA PHE A 38 2.45 12.83 16.55
C PHE A 38 1.36 12.56 17.60
N ARG A 39 0.72 11.39 17.54
CA ARG A 39 -0.36 11.02 18.47
C ARG A 39 -0.32 9.52 18.74
N ARG A 40 -0.38 9.14 20.03
CA ARG A 40 -0.37 7.74 20.50
C ARG A 40 0.85 6.96 19.99
N GLY A 41 2.04 7.57 20.04
CA GLY A 41 3.28 6.91 19.63
C GLY A 41 3.49 6.76 18.12
N LYS A 42 2.62 7.34 17.28
CA LYS A 42 2.69 7.25 15.81
C LYS A 42 2.67 8.63 15.17
N TYR A 43 3.42 8.78 14.10
CA TYR A 43 3.41 9.95 13.22
C TYR A 43 2.29 9.83 12.19
N ARG A 44 1.34 10.75 12.20
CA ARG A 44 0.19 10.76 11.30
C ARG A 44 0.36 11.86 10.27
N VAL A 45 0.24 11.50 9.01
CA VAL A 45 0.37 12.44 7.89
C VAL A 45 -1.01 12.77 7.34
N ARG A 46 -1.29 14.06 7.24
CA ARG A 46 -2.54 14.60 6.70
C ARG A 46 -2.23 15.67 5.66
N MET A 47 -2.98 15.64 4.57
CA MET A 47 -2.88 16.63 3.50
C MET A 47 -4.28 17.06 3.04
N SER A 48 -4.45 18.34 2.74
CA SER A 48 -5.65 18.85 2.08
C SER A 48 -5.54 18.70 0.56
N TYR A 49 -6.56 18.10 -0.03
CA TYR A 49 -6.71 17.93 -1.47
C TYR A 49 -8.16 18.25 -1.84
N LEU A 50 -8.36 19.16 -2.81
CA LEU A 50 -9.69 19.61 -3.27
C LEU A 50 -10.63 20.04 -2.12
N GLY A 51 -10.12 20.80 -1.14
CA GLY A 51 -10.90 21.29 0.01
C GLY A 51 -11.18 20.25 1.10
N VAL A 52 -10.80 18.98 0.88
CA VAL A 52 -11.00 17.89 1.86
C VAL A 52 -9.66 17.48 2.47
N GLN A 53 -9.65 17.23 3.78
CA GLN A 53 -8.48 16.73 4.48
C GLN A 53 -8.44 15.19 4.44
N TYR A 54 -7.38 14.65 3.85
CA TYR A 54 -7.14 13.21 3.78
C TYR A 54 -6.03 12.79 4.75
N GLU A 55 -6.27 11.71 5.49
CA GLU A 55 -5.23 11.00 6.24
C GLU A 55 -4.49 10.05 5.30
N ILE A 56 -3.21 10.32 5.05
CA ILE A 56 -2.38 9.56 4.11
C ILE A 56 -1.94 8.25 4.75
N GLY A 57 -1.53 8.31 6.03
CA GLY A 57 -1.03 7.14 6.75
C GLY A 57 -0.52 7.47 8.15
N GLN A 58 -0.14 6.41 8.85
CA GLN A 58 0.47 6.44 10.17
C GLN A 58 1.81 5.69 10.11
N PHE A 59 2.85 6.26 10.71
CA PHE A 59 4.23 5.80 10.63
C PHE A 59 4.87 5.76 12.02
N ASP A 60 5.87 4.90 12.18
CA ASP A 60 6.63 4.77 13.42
C ASP A 60 7.77 5.78 13.53
N ARG A 61 8.36 6.15 12.39
CA ARG A 61 9.49 7.08 12.33
C ARG A 61 9.07 8.40 11.70
N ARG A 62 9.67 9.48 12.19
CA ARG A 62 9.44 10.83 11.66
C ARG A 62 9.85 10.96 10.20
N GLN A 63 11.01 10.42 9.84
CA GLN A 63 11.56 10.48 8.47
C GLN A 63 10.62 9.81 7.46
N ASP A 64 10.01 8.68 7.83
CA ASP A 64 9.05 7.98 6.96
C ASP A 64 7.79 8.84 6.73
N ALA A 65 7.32 9.51 7.78
CA ALA A 65 6.18 10.43 7.69
C ALA A 65 6.50 11.66 6.83
N GLU A 66 7.72 12.19 6.90
CA GLU A 66 8.18 13.34 6.10
C GLU A 66 8.25 12.98 4.61
N LYS A 67 8.88 11.87 4.26
CA LYS A 67 8.93 11.36 2.88
C LYS A 67 7.53 11.08 2.33
N ALA A 68 6.66 10.49 3.13
CA ALA A 68 5.28 10.23 2.73
C ALA A 68 4.50 11.54 2.44
N LEU A 69 4.76 12.60 3.21
CA LEU A 69 4.16 13.91 2.96
C LEU A 69 4.71 14.56 1.69
N GLU A 70 6.00 14.45 1.44
CA GLU A 70 6.67 14.97 0.24
C GLU A 70 6.10 14.32 -1.03
N ILE A 71 6.10 12.99 -1.09
CA ILE A 71 5.53 12.23 -2.22
C ILE A 71 4.07 12.62 -2.48
N ALA A 72 3.28 12.79 -1.41
CA ALA A 72 1.89 13.17 -1.56
C ALA A 72 1.72 14.60 -2.11
N LYS A 73 2.58 15.53 -1.70
CA LYS A 73 2.60 16.89 -2.27
C LYS A 73 3.00 16.86 -3.74
N GLU A 74 4.01 16.07 -4.11
CA GLU A 74 4.44 15.89 -5.49
C GLU A 74 3.30 15.35 -6.35
N GLN A 75 2.58 14.33 -5.89
CA GLN A 75 1.44 13.76 -6.60
C GLN A 75 0.26 14.72 -6.69
N LYS A 76 0.06 15.55 -5.66
CA LYS A 76 -0.92 16.65 -5.72
C LYS A 76 -0.52 17.65 -6.81
N ALA A 77 0.76 18.02 -6.88
CA ALA A 77 1.27 18.92 -7.92
C ALA A 77 1.13 18.31 -9.32
N MET A 78 1.35 17.00 -9.45
CA MET A 78 1.16 16.24 -10.68
C MET A 78 -0.33 16.00 -11.02
N GLY A 79 -1.26 16.25 -10.10
CA GLY A 79 -2.69 15.92 -10.29
C GLY A 79 -3.01 14.42 -10.27
N VAL A 80 -2.04 13.56 -9.94
CA VAL A 80 -2.17 12.09 -9.94
C VAL A 80 -2.50 11.55 -8.54
N PHE A 81 -2.67 12.41 -7.54
CA PHE A 81 -2.98 11.98 -6.18
C PHE A 81 -4.29 11.17 -6.13
N VAL A 82 -4.19 9.89 -5.75
CA VAL A 82 -5.34 9.01 -5.54
C VAL A 82 -5.64 8.94 -4.04
N PRO A 83 -6.81 9.40 -3.58
CA PRO A 83 -7.15 9.34 -2.17
C PRO A 83 -7.15 7.90 -1.62
N PRO A 84 -6.72 7.68 -0.36
CA PRO A 84 -6.64 6.36 0.25
C PRO A 84 -7.95 5.56 0.25
N ALA A 85 -9.10 6.25 0.35
CA ALA A 85 -10.41 5.62 0.24
C ALA A 85 -10.64 4.96 -1.12
N LYS A 86 -10.22 5.64 -2.20
CA LYS A 86 -10.32 5.15 -3.58
C LYS A 86 -9.36 3.98 -3.83
N LEU A 87 -8.14 4.04 -3.26
CA LEU A 87 -7.20 2.92 -3.30
C LEU A 87 -7.76 1.66 -2.61
N LYS A 88 -8.43 1.81 -1.46
CA LYS A 88 -9.07 0.67 -0.78
C LYS A 88 -10.19 0.05 -1.62
N GLN A 89 -11.01 0.88 -2.28
CA GLN A 89 -12.07 0.40 -3.18
C GLN A 89 -11.49 -0.36 -4.38
N GLN A 90 -10.47 0.19 -5.04
CA GLN A 90 -9.81 -0.47 -6.16
C GLN A 90 -9.23 -1.84 -5.78
N ARG A 91 -8.55 -1.93 -4.63
CA ARG A 91 -8.02 -3.21 -4.13
C ARG A 91 -9.10 -4.24 -3.84
N LYS A 92 -10.25 -3.81 -3.31
CA LYS A 92 -11.39 -4.71 -3.10
C LYS A 92 -11.95 -5.22 -4.42
N ALA A 93 -12.12 -4.33 -5.40
CA ALA A 93 -12.60 -4.70 -6.73
C ALA A 93 -11.63 -5.69 -7.41
N GLN A 94 -10.33 -5.45 -7.34
CA GLN A 94 -9.31 -6.37 -7.86
C GLN A 94 -9.39 -7.75 -7.22
N ARG A 95 -9.50 -7.82 -5.89
CA ARG A 95 -9.65 -9.11 -5.19
C ARG A 95 -10.91 -9.86 -5.63
N GLN A 96 -12.03 -9.17 -5.83
CA GLN A 96 -13.25 -9.82 -6.32
C GLN A 96 -13.09 -10.38 -7.72
N VAL A 97 -12.33 -9.70 -8.59
CA VAL A 97 -12.02 -10.20 -9.94
C VAL A 97 -11.11 -11.43 -9.85
N GLU A 98 -10.06 -11.37 -9.03
CA GLU A 98 -9.14 -12.49 -8.79
C GLU A 98 -9.88 -13.71 -8.21
N GLU A 99 -10.76 -13.51 -7.22
CA GLU A 99 -11.58 -14.56 -6.64
C GLU A 99 -12.54 -15.17 -7.67
N ALA A 100 -13.22 -14.34 -8.48
CA ALA A 100 -14.09 -14.83 -9.53
C ALA A 100 -13.32 -15.61 -10.61
N GLN A 101 -12.10 -15.20 -10.92
CA GLN A 101 -11.24 -15.89 -11.88
C GLN A 101 -10.73 -17.21 -11.29
N ALA A 102 -10.30 -17.21 -10.02
CA ALA A 102 -9.89 -18.43 -9.32
C ALA A 102 -11.02 -19.46 -9.23
N VAL A 103 -12.27 -19.03 -9.06
CA VAL A 103 -13.45 -19.92 -9.09
C VAL A 103 -13.68 -20.50 -10.49
N LYS A 104 -13.49 -19.72 -11.55
CA LYS A 104 -13.61 -20.21 -12.94
C LYS A 104 -12.49 -21.17 -13.31
N ASP A 105 -11.28 -20.90 -12.83
CA ASP A 105 -10.08 -21.68 -13.11
C ASP A 105 -9.94 -22.89 -12.18
N ALA A 106 -10.75 -22.95 -11.11
CA ALA A 106 -10.81 -24.11 -10.24
C ALA A 106 -11.31 -25.33 -11.04
N ARG A 107 -10.39 -26.27 -11.29
CA ARG A 107 -10.67 -27.60 -11.84
C ARG A 107 -10.36 -28.63 -10.77
N THR A 108 -11.26 -29.60 -10.60
CA THR A 108 -11.01 -30.72 -9.69
C THR A 108 -10.16 -31.79 -10.36
N VAL A 109 -9.50 -32.63 -9.56
CA VAL A 109 -8.76 -33.80 -10.07
C VAL A 109 -9.69 -34.74 -10.85
N ARG A 110 -10.97 -34.81 -10.45
CA ARG A 110 -11.99 -35.58 -11.17
C ARG A 110 -12.24 -35.03 -12.57
N ASP A 111 -12.43 -33.71 -12.69
CA ASP A 111 -12.65 -33.06 -14.00
C ASP A 111 -11.47 -33.28 -14.95
N LEU A 112 -10.24 -33.27 -14.41
CA LEU A 112 -9.03 -33.55 -15.19
C LEU A 112 -8.92 -35.03 -15.57
N GLY A 113 -9.33 -35.94 -14.69
CA GLY A 113 -9.37 -37.38 -14.97
C GLY A 113 -10.39 -37.75 -16.04
N GLU A 114 -11.58 -37.15 -16.00
CA GLU A 114 -12.62 -37.32 -17.02
C GLU A 114 -12.15 -36.80 -18.39
N ALA A 115 -11.51 -35.62 -18.43
CA ALA A 115 -10.94 -35.07 -19.67
C ALA A 115 -9.81 -35.93 -20.24
N TRP A 116 -8.97 -36.52 -19.38
CA TRP A 116 -7.88 -37.40 -19.80
C TRP A 116 -8.38 -38.74 -20.34
N LEU A 117 -9.39 -39.34 -19.70
CA LEU A 117 -10.03 -40.57 -20.19
C LEU A 117 -10.72 -40.31 -21.53
N ALA A 118 -11.44 -39.20 -21.68
CA ALA A 118 -12.08 -38.84 -22.94
C ALA A 118 -11.07 -38.69 -24.09
N TRP A 119 -9.88 -38.16 -23.82
CA TRP A 119 -8.80 -38.07 -24.82
C TRP A 119 -8.21 -39.43 -25.22
N LEU A 120 -8.25 -40.44 -24.34
CA LEU A 120 -7.75 -41.78 -24.65
C LEU A 120 -8.75 -42.64 -25.44
N GLU A 121 -10.04 -42.28 -25.39
CA GLU A 121 -11.12 -43.00 -26.08
C GLU A 121 -11.37 -42.50 -27.52
N GLU A 122 -10.64 -41.45 -27.94
CA GLU A 122 -10.69 -40.81 -29.27
C GLU A 122 -9.46 -41.17 -30.12
#